data_AF-A0A1J4V5P3-F1
#
_entry.id   AF-A0A1J4V5P3-F1
#
_cell.length_a   1.000
_cell.length_b   1.000
_cell.length_c   1.000
_cell.angle_alpha   90.00
_cell.angle_beta   90.00
_cell.angle_gamma   90.00
#
_symmetry.space_group_name_H-M   'P 1'
#
loop_
_entity.id
_entity.type
_entity.pdbx_description
1 polymer ?
#
loop_
_entity_poly.entity_id
_entity_poly.type
_entity_poly.pdbx_seq_one_letter_code
_entity_poly.pdbx_strand_id
1 'polypeptide(L)' 'MQMIVYLRDQSDALRVKDYLEERFGTLPIFIVSSKVCRTEWLVEIEGIAAIKTENKNFSDY' A
#
# COMPACT_ATOMS: atom_id res chain seq x y z
N MET A 1 -6.83 -6.79 -1.79
CA MET A 1 -5.92 -5.67 -2.15
C MET A 1 -5.11 -5.33 -0.91
N GLN A 2 -3.87 -4.87 -1.06
CA GLN A 2 -2.99 -4.49 0.06
C GLN A 2 -1.91 -3.53 -0.42
N MET A 3 -1.21 -2.89 0.52
CA MET A 3 0.01 -2.14 0.22
C MET A 3 1.12 -2.36 1.24
N ILE A 4 2.37 -2.24 0.77
CA ILE A 4 3.58 -2.19 1.56
C ILE A 4 4.15 -0.78 1.46
N VAL A 5 4.47 -0.19 2.60
CA VAL A 5 4.95 1.18 2.74
C VAL A 5 6.37 1.13 3.29
N TYR A 6 7.33 1.43 2.43
CA TYR A 6 8.73 1.53 2.79
C TYR A 6 9.02 2.94 3.31
N LEU A 7 9.44 3.04 4.56
CA LEU A 7 9.83 4.30 5.19
C LEU A 7 11.34 4.39 5.33
N ARG A 8 11.88 5.55 4.98
CA ARG A 8 13.27 5.87 5.26
C ARG A 8 13.54 6.06 6.75
N ASP A 9 12.67 6.81 7.41
CA ASP A 9 12.76 7.10 8.83
C ASP A 9 11.53 6.55 9.53
N GLN A 10 11.75 5.71 10.55
CA GLN A 10 10.66 5.08 11.28
C GLN A 10 9.84 6.08 12.12
N SER A 11 10.39 7.24 12.44
CA SER A 11 9.66 8.30 13.17
C SER A 11 8.46 8.84 12.39
N ASP A 12 8.46 8.71 11.06
CA ASP A 12 7.35 9.11 10.19
C ASP A 12 6.18 8.10 10.20
N ALA A 13 6.36 6.91 10.80
CA ALA A 13 5.44 5.79 10.64
C ALA A 13 4.01 6.10 11.07
N LEU A 14 3.81 6.77 12.20
CA LEU A 14 2.48 7.11 12.68
C LEU A 14 1.78 8.09 11.74
N ARG A 15 2.50 9.14 11.32
CA ARG A 15 1.94 10.18 10.45
C ARG A 15 1.53 9.63 9.09
N VAL A 16 2.34 8.74 8.52
CA VAL A 16 2.07 8.09 7.24
C VAL A 16 0.95 7.07 7.36
N LYS A 17 0.91 6.30 8.46
CA LYS A 17 -0.19 5.37 8.74
C LYS A 17 -1.53 6.09 8.78
N ASP A 18 -1.64 7.14 9.59
CA ASP A 18 -2.88 7.91 9.74
C ASP A 18 -3.34 8.48 8.40
N TYR A 19 -2.41 9.02 7.61
CA TYR A 19 -2.70 9.54 6.27
C TYR A 19 -3.25 8.48 5.30
N LEU A 20 -2.74 7.25 5.36
CA LEU A 20 -3.16 6.17 4.48
C LEU A 20 -4.47 5.53 4.96
N GLU A 21 -4.64 5.34 6.26
CA GLU A 21 -5.89 4.82 6.83
C GLU A 21 -7.07 5.78 6.57
N GLU A 22 -6.85 7.10 6.64
CA GLU A 22 -7.87 8.10 6.29
C GLU A 22 -8.33 7.98 4.83
N ARG A 23 -7.42 7.63 3.91
CA ARG A 23 -7.69 7.60 2.46
C ARG A 23 -8.17 6.26 1.94
N PHE A 24 -7.65 5.17 2.49
CA PHE A 24 -7.88 3.82 1.99
C PHE A 24 -8.68 2.95 2.97
N GLY A 25 -9.11 3.52 4.09
CA GLY A 25 -9.99 2.87 5.06
C GLY A 25 -9.37 1.59 5.61
N THR A 26 -10.08 0.47 5.44
CA THR A 26 -9.69 -0.84 5.99
C THR A 26 -8.72 -1.61 5.10
N LEU A 27 -8.10 -0.97 4.10
CA LEU A 27 -7.12 -1.63 3.25
C LEU A 27 -5.90 -2.04 4.10
N PRO A 28 -5.44 -3.30 4.06
CA PRO A 28 -4.24 -3.70 4.79
C PRO A 28 -3.00 -2.92 4.35
N ILE A 29 -2.32 -2.29 5.32
CA ILE A 29 -1.11 -1.49 5.13
C ILE A 29 0.01 -2.10 5.98
N PHE A 30 1.13 -2.46 5.33
CA PHE A 30 2.32 -2.98 6.01
C PHE A 30 3.43 -1.94 5.97
N ILE A 31 3.81 -1.38 7.12
CA ILE A 31 4.88 -0.38 7.21
C ILE A 31 6.21 -1.10 7.52
N VAL A 32 7.23 -0.83 6.70
CA VAL A 32 8.56 -1.44 6.81
C VAL A 32 9.61 -0.34 6.79
N SER A 33 10.54 -0.36 7.75
CA SER A 33 11.71 0.52 7.74
C SER A 33 12.72 -0.02 6.72
N SER A 34 12.98 0.72 5.63
CA SER A 34 13.85 0.28 4.54
C SER A 34 14.46 1.46 3.78
N LYS A 35 15.49 1.17 2.96
CA LYS A 35 15.94 2.12 1.94
C LYS A 35 14.87 2.22 0.86
N VAL A 36 14.51 3.45 0.51
CA VAL A 36 13.67 3.75 -0.67
C VAL A 36 14.53 3.77 -1.94
N CYS A 37 13.92 3.60 -3.10
CA CYS A 37 14.61 3.49 -4.40
C CYS A 37 15.36 4.77 -4.81
N ARG A 38 15.01 5.94 -4.27
CA ARG A 38 15.68 7.22 -4.54
C ARG A 38 16.08 7.94 -3.27
N THR A 39 17.30 8.49 -3.26
CA THR A 39 17.88 9.19 -2.09
C THR A 39 17.10 10.43 -1.66
N GLU A 40 16.20 10.98 -2.47
CA GLU A 40 15.36 12.12 -2.05
C GLU A 40 13.98 11.70 -1.52
N TRP A 41 13.59 10.43 -1.64
CA TRP A 41 12.26 9.98 -1.21
C TRP A 41 12.23 9.66 0.30
N LEU A 42 11.15 10.03 0.97
CA LEU A 42 10.92 9.70 2.38
C LEU A 42 10.09 8.42 2.54
N VAL A 43 9.20 8.19 1.58
CA VAL A 43 8.23 7.10 1.56
C VAL A 43 8.16 6.53 0.16
N GLU A 44 8.08 5.21 0.05
CA GLU A 44 7.76 4.49 -1.19
C GLU A 44 6.64 3.48 -0.90
N ILE A 45 5.69 3.35 -1.81
CA ILE A 45 4.51 2.49 -1.61
C ILE A 45 4.34 1.57 -2.80
N GLU A 46 4.26 0.28 -2.51
CA GLU A 46 3.94 -0.78 -3.46
C GLU A 46 2.55 -1.34 -3.11
N GLY A 47 1.70 -1.58 -4.10
CA GLY A 47 0.34 -2.06 -3.84
C GLY A 47 -0.22 -2.96 -4.93
N ILE A 48 -1.13 -3.85 -4.53
CA ILE A 48 -1.88 -4.72 -5.43
C ILE A 48 -3.34 -4.28 -5.41
N ALA A 49 -3.80 -3.79 -6.55
CA ALA A 49 -5.19 -3.44 -6.82
C ALA A 49 -5.86 -4.51 -7.68
N ALA A 50 -7.17 -4.66 -7.53
CA ALA A 50 -7.99 -5.51 -8.38
C ALA A 50 -9.14 -4.68 -8.93
N ILE A 51 -9.49 -4.92 -10.19
CA ILE A 51 -10.71 -4.41 -10.80
C ILE A 51 -11.70 -5.57 -10.92
N LYS A 52 -12.98 -5.29 -10.71
CA LYS A 52 -14.01 -6.29 -10.98
C LYS A 52 -14.03 -6.54 -12.49
N THR A 53 -13.84 -7.78 -12.89
CA THR A 53 -14.02 -8.23 -14.27
C THR A 53 -15.01 -9.38 -14.28
N GLU A 54 -15.94 -9.33 -15.23
CA GLU A 54 -16.95 -10.38 -15.41
C GLU A 54 -16.60 -11.15 -16.68
N ASN A 55 -16.24 -12.42 -16.52
CA ASN A 55 -15.99 -13.31 -17.65
C ASN A 55 -17.15 -14.29 -17.80
N LYS A 56 -18.07 -14.01 -18.73
CA LYS A 56 -19.27 -14.83 -18.98
C LYS A 56 -18.95 -16.27 -19.39
N ASN A 57 -17.73 -16.55 -19.86
CA ASN A 57 -17.29 -17.89 -20.25
C ASN A 57 -16.68 -18.68 -19.07
N PHE A 58 -16.46 -18.04 -17.93
CA PHE A 58 -16.10 -18.65 -16.65
C PHE A 58 -17.31 -18.51 -15.72
N SER A 59 -18.43 -19.14 -16.06
CA SER A 59 -19.50 -19.36 -15.08
C SER A 59 -18.99 -20.36 -14.06
N ASP A 60 -19.03 -19.98 -12.78
CA ASP A 60 -18.61 -20.82 -11.65
C ASP A 60 -19.08 -22.28 -11.85
N TYR A 61 -18.12 -23.20 -11.90
CA TYR A 61 -18.34 -24.64 -12.02
C TYR A 61 -19.18 -25.19 -10.85
#